data_AF-A0A1H3FP45-F1
#
_entry.id   AF-A0A1H3FP45-F1
#
_cell.length_a   1.000
_cell.length_b   1.000
_cell.length_c   1.000
_cell.angle_alpha   90.00
_cell.angle_beta   90.00
_cell.angle_gamma   90.00
#
_symmetry.space_group_name_H-M   'P 1'
#
loop_
_entity.id
_entity.type
_entity.pdbx_description
1 polymer ?
#
loop_
_entity_poly.entity_id
_entity_poly.type
_entity_poly.pdbx_seq_one_letter_code
_entity_poly.pdbx_strand_id
1 'polypeptide(L)'
;MTGREAELERLVERARRHDAVEDAFLAKSFTDRLVVVDLDAGESLPRELVTLFAAHDCHGADEVYGWSSDDASAGEHGDVTRHQFVDHRTRGEHQSSVVE
;
A
#
# COMPACT_ATOMS: atom_id res chain seq x y z
N MET A 1 -4.01 5.77 19.37
CA MET A 1 -3.84 5.67 17.91
C MET A 1 -3.59 7.08 17.39
N THR A 2 -2.54 7.26 16.60
CA THR A 2 -2.24 8.55 15.96
C THR A 2 -3.30 8.85 14.90
N GLY A 3 -3.60 10.11 14.63
CA GLY A 3 -4.65 10.48 13.66
C GLY A 3 -4.41 9.89 12.27
N ARG A 4 -3.14 9.71 11.88
CA ARG A 4 -2.75 9.16 10.59
C ARG A 4 -2.99 7.65 10.47
N GLU A 5 -2.66 6.88 11.50
CA GLU A 5 -2.90 5.43 11.51
C GLU A 5 -4.39 5.12 11.37
N ALA A 6 -5.25 5.85 12.09
CA ALA A 6 -6.70 5.72 11.97
C ALA A 6 -7.23 6.13 10.58
N GLU A 7 -6.55 7.06 9.89
CA GLU A 7 -6.88 7.43 8.51
C GLU A 7 -6.52 6.30 7.53
N LEU A 8 -5.33 5.71 7.69
CA LEU A 8 -4.88 4.58 6.88
C LEU A 8 -5.75 3.33 7.10
N GLU A 9 -6.17 3.06 8.34
CA GLU A 9 -7.11 1.96 8.65
C GLU A 9 -8.44 2.16 7.91
N ARG A 10 -8.98 3.38 7.88
CA ARG A 10 -10.21 3.69 7.12
C ARG A 10 -10.03 3.51 5.62
N LEU A 11 -8.84 3.79 5.08
CA LEU A 11 -8.53 3.56 3.67
C LEU A 11 -8.51 2.07 3.35
N VAL A 12 -7.91 1.26 4.22
CA VAL A 12 -7.94 -0.21 4.13
C VAL A 12 -9.38 -0.73 4.18
N GLU A 13 -10.18 -0.29 5.15
CA GLU A 13 -11.58 -0.70 5.25
C GLU A 13 -12.41 -0.31 4.03
N ARG A 14 -12.08 0.82 3.39
CA ARG A 14 -12.73 1.26 2.17
C ARG A 14 -12.30 0.44 0.96
N ALA A 15 -11.03 0.08 0.85
CA ALA A 15 -10.52 -0.79 -0.20
C ALA A 15 -11.16 -2.19 -0.11
N ARG A 16 -11.25 -2.77 1.08
CA ARG A 16 -11.92 -4.06 1.34
C ARG A 16 -13.40 -4.13 0.94
N ARG A 17 -14.06 -2.98 0.75
CA ARG A 17 -15.48 -2.93 0.32
C ARG A 17 -15.63 -2.89 -1.20
N HIS A 18 -14.53 -2.81 -1.94
CA HIS A 18 -14.54 -2.82 -3.39
C HIS A 18 -14.53 -4.26 -3.88
N ASP A 19 -15.41 -4.60 -4.83
CA ASP A 19 -15.61 -6.00 -5.25
C ASP A 19 -14.37 -6.64 -5.89
N ALA A 20 -13.51 -5.85 -6.53
CA ALA A 20 -12.24 -6.31 -7.11
C ALA A 20 -11.09 -6.50 -6.10
N VAL A 21 -11.34 -6.31 -4.80
CA VAL A 21 -10.31 -6.44 -3.75
C VAL A 21 -10.55 -7.70 -2.95
N GLU A 22 -9.59 -8.63 -3.00
CA GLU A 22 -9.62 -9.87 -2.24
C GLU A 22 -9.28 -9.60 -0.76
N ASP A 23 -8.24 -8.79 -0.51
CA ASP A 23 -7.94 -8.28 0.83
C ASP A 23 -7.21 -6.93 0.78
N ALA A 24 -7.26 -6.19 1.88
CA ALA A 24 -6.39 -5.03 2.09
C ALA A 24 -5.98 -4.92 3.56
N PHE A 25 -4.76 -4.49 3.83
CA PHE A 25 -4.25 -4.37 5.20
C PHE A 25 -3.12 -3.35 5.30
N LEU A 26 -2.84 -2.93 6.53
CA LEU A 26 -1.66 -2.12 6.82
C LEU A 26 -0.46 -3.02 7.06
N ALA A 27 0.64 -2.69 6.42
CA ALA A 27 1.95 -3.26 6.67
C ALA A 27 2.93 -2.16 7.07
N LYS A 28 4.11 -2.57 7.50
CA LYS A 28 5.21 -1.68 7.81
C LYS A 28 6.49 -2.21 7.14
N SER A 29 7.17 -1.34 6.43
CA SER A 29 8.56 -1.47 6.00
C SER A 29 9.51 -1.04 7.12
N PHE A 30 10.81 -1.20 6.93
CA PHE A 30 11.82 -0.75 7.89
C PHE A 30 11.70 0.75 8.21
N THR A 31 11.33 1.56 7.22
CA THR A 31 11.27 3.02 7.33
C THR A 31 9.86 3.59 7.24
N ASP A 32 8.93 2.85 6.65
CA ASP A 32 7.67 3.41 6.17
C ASP A 32 6.46 2.54 6.54
N ARG A 33 5.28 3.17 6.57
CA ARG A 33 3.99 2.46 6.63
C ARG A 33 3.47 2.24 5.22
N LEU A 34 2.85 1.08 5.03
CA LEU A 34 2.34 0.63 3.75
C LEU A 34 0.85 0.32 3.86
N VAL A 35 0.08 0.72 2.85
CA VAL A 35 -1.25 0.17 2.56
C VAL A 35 -1.05 -0.91 1.49
N VAL A 36 -1.48 -2.12 1.79
CA VAL A 36 -1.37 -3.28 0.90
C VAL A 36 -2.77 -3.64 0.41
N VAL A 37 -2.91 -3.91 -0.89
CA VAL A 37 -4.15 -4.36 -1.52
C VAL A 37 -3.84 -5.59 -2.36
N ASP A 38 -4.50 -6.69 -2.06
CA ASP A 38 -4.43 -7.94 -2.80
C ASP A 38 -5.68 -8.04 -3.70
N LEU A 39 -5.46 -8.32 -4.99
CA LEU A 39 -6.50 -8.61 -5.98
C LEU A 39 -6.30 -10.02 -6.53
N ASP A 40 -7.27 -10.55 -7.27
CA ASP A 40 -7.07 -11.76 -8.05
C ASP A 40 -5.86 -11.66 -9.00
N ALA A 41 -5.16 -12.78 -9.21
CA ALA A 41 -3.98 -12.82 -10.07
C ALA A 41 -4.25 -12.29 -11.48
N GLY A 42 -3.42 -11.35 -11.94
CA GLY A 42 -3.53 -10.71 -13.25
C GLY A 42 -4.53 -9.56 -13.31
N GLU A 43 -5.24 -9.27 -12.23
CA GLU A 43 -6.03 -8.05 -12.12
C GLU A 43 -5.15 -6.83 -11.83
N SER A 44 -5.63 -5.68 -12.28
CA SER A 44 -4.98 -4.40 -12.04
C SER A 44 -5.81 -3.58 -11.07
N LEU A 45 -5.14 -2.83 -10.19
CA LEU A 45 -5.83 -2.00 -9.21
C LEU A 45 -6.81 -1.02 -9.88
N PRO A 46 -8.09 -0.99 -9.46
CA PRO A 46 -9.07 -0.03 -9.94
C PRO A 46 -8.57 1.42 -9.85
N ARG A 47 -8.75 2.20 -10.93
CA ARG A 47 -8.33 3.61 -10.98
C ARG A 47 -8.93 4.44 -9.85
N GLU A 48 -10.12 4.09 -9.38
CA GLU A 48 -10.78 4.75 -8.25
C GLU A 48 -9.98 4.59 -6.95
N LEU A 49 -9.44 3.39 -6.69
CA LEU A 49 -8.58 3.12 -5.53
C LEU A 49 -7.23 3.81 -5.68
N VAL A 50 -6.63 3.82 -6.89
CA VAL A 50 -5.40 4.58 -7.18
C VAL A 50 -5.59 6.06 -6.86
N THR A 51 -6.70 6.65 -7.33
CA THR A 51 -7.01 8.07 -7.10
C THR A 51 -7.28 8.34 -5.62
N LEU A 52 -7.97 7.43 -4.93
CA LEU A 52 -8.23 7.52 -3.51
C LEU A 52 -6.91 7.52 -2.71
N PHE A 53 -6.03 6.56 -2.95
CA PHE A 53 -4.75 6.47 -2.23
C PHE A 53 -3.88 7.70 -2.51
N ALA A 54 -3.78 8.14 -3.77
CA ALA A 54 -3.03 9.34 -4.13
C ALA A 54 -3.59 10.61 -3.43
N ALA A 55 -4.91 10.75 -3.33
CA ALA A 55 -5.53 11.88 -2.63
C ALA A 55 -5.22 11.91 -1.12
N HIS A 56 -4.81 10.79 -0.55
CA HIS A 56 -4.39 10.65 0.83
C HIS A 56 -2.86 10.58 1.00
N ASP A 57 -2.07 10.95 -0.02
CA ASP A 57 -0.59 10.87 -0.05
C ASP A 57 -0.05 9.43 0.14
N CYS A 58 -0.76 8.43 -0.38
CA CYS A 58 -0.31 7.05 -0.48
C CYS A 58 0.05 6.75 -1.94
N HIS A 59 1.34 6.50 -2.21
CA HIS A 59 1.90 6.34 -3.56
C HIS A 59 2.47 4.95 -3.78
N GLY A 60 2.45 4.46 -5.03
CA GLY A 60 2.95 3.11 -5.34
C GLY A 60 4.40 2.92 -4.88
N ALA A 61 4.68 1.79 -4.23
CA ALA A 61 6.02 1.51 -3.72
C ALA A 61 7.10 1.49 -4.85
N ASP A 62 6.72 1.15 -6.08
CA ASP A 62 7.58 1.23 -7.26
C ASP A 62 7.98 2.68 -7.57
N GLU A 63 7.02 3.60 -7.56
CA GLU A 63 7.24 5.04 -7.75
C GLU A 63 8.16 5.60 -6.64
N VAL A 64 7.92 5.20 -5.39
CA VAL A 64 8.60 5.75 -4.22
C VAL A 64 10.02 5.20 -4.03
N TYR A 65 10.23 3.93 -4.34
CA TYR A 65 11.53 3.27 -4.23
C TYR A 65 12.32 3.26 -5.55
N GLY A 66 11.71 3.72 -6.65
CA GLY A 66 12.33 3.76 -7.97
C GLY A 66 12.54 2.36 -8.56
N TRP A 67 11.69 1.40 -8.20
CA TRP A 67 11.71 0.07 -8.79
C TRP A 67 11.02 0.10 -10.14
N SER A 68 11.56 -0.61 -11.13
CA SER A 68 10.95 -0.70 -12.46
C SER A 68 9.53 -1.26 -12.34
N SER A 69 8.54 -0.50 -12.81
CA SER A 69 7.11 -0.69 -12.60
C SER A 69 6.48 -1.95 -13.20
N ASP A 70 7.24 -2.87 -13.79
CA ASP A 70 6.65 -4.09 -14.39
C ASP A 70 6.08 -5.05 -13.33
N ASP A 71 6.62 -5.11 -12.10
CA ASP A 71 6.21 -6.09 -11.07
C ASP A 71 6.44 -5.63 -9.61
N ALA A 72 6.97 -4.42 -9.38
CA ALA A 72 7.59 -4.13 -8.09
C ALA A 72 6.64 -3.55 -7.02
N SER A 73 5.57 -2.87 -7.42
CA SER A 73 4.46 -2.53 -6.51
C SER A 73 3.40 -3.64 -6.50
N ALA A 74 3.20 -4.30 -7.64
CA ALA A 74 2.23 -5.36 -7.91
C ALA A 74 2.96 -6.71 -8.04
N GLY A 75 3.13 -7.46 -6.95
CA GLY A 75 3.80 -8.77 -7.00
C GLY A 75 2.79 -9.91 -6.91
N GLU A 76 2.91 -10.93 -7.77
CA GLU A 76 2.12 -12.16 -7.61
C GLU A 76 2.55 -12.88 -6.31
N HIS A 77 1.61 -13.10 -5.40
CA HIS A 77 1.81 -13.84 -4.16
C HIS A 77 0.84 -15.02 -4.08
N GLY A 78 1.23 -16.14 -4.69
CA GLY A 78 0.31 -17.26 -4.85
C GLY A 78 -0.73 -16.92 -5.91
N ASP A 79 -2.00 -16.93 -5.53
CA ASP A 79 -3.13 -16.68 -6.45
C ASP A 79 -3.61 -15.21 -6.47
N VAL A 80 -2.85 -14.28 -5.86
CA VAL A 80 -3.19 -12.85 -5.79
C VAL A 80 -2.12 -11.95 -6.38
N THR A 81 -2.53 -10.83 -6.98
CA THR A 81 -1.65 -9.71 -7.34
C THR A 81 -1.67 -8.68 -6.21
N ARG A 82 -0.53 -8.52 -5.53
CA ARG A 82 -0.36 -7.65 -4.36
C ARG A 82 0.18 -6.28 -4.74
N HIS A 83 -0.61 -5.23 -4.55
CA HIS A 83 -0.22 -3.83 -4.71
C HIS A 83 0.18 -3.17 -3.38
N GLN A 84 1.31 -2.47 -3.37
CA GLN A 84 1.83 -1.79 -2.17
C GLN A 84 1.90 -0.28 -2.37
N PHE A 85 1.39 0.47 -1.39
CA PHE A 85 1.38 1.94 -1.36
C PHE A 85 2.06 2.47 -0.11
N VAL A 86 3.05 3.36 -0.28
CA VAL A 86 3.80 4.00 0.80
C VAL A 86 3.07 5.24 1.28
N ASP A 87 2.87 5.35 2.60
CA ASP A 87 2.45 6.59 3.24
C ASP A 87 3.59 7.62 3.20
N HIS A 88 3.46 8.63 2.34
CA HIS A 88 4.45 9.69 2.22
C HIS A 88 4.46 10.65 3.42
N ARG A 89 3.36 10.78 4.15
CA ARG A 89 3.24 11.74 5.26
C ARG A 89 4.06 11.33 6.47
N THR A 90 4.28 10.02 6.66
CA THR A 90 5.08 9.48 7.78
C THR A 90 6.35 8.77 7.31
N ARG A 91 6.79 9.07 6.08
CA ARG A 91 7.95 8.44 5.47
C ARG A 91 9.21 8.68 6.31
N GLY A 92 9.95 7.62 6.61
CA GLY A 92 11.16 7.69 7.43
C GLY A 92 10.92 7.97 8.92
N GLU A 93 9.68 8.21 9.37
CA GLU A 93 9.38 8.36 10.80
C GLU A 93 9.45 7.01 11.54
N HIS A 94 9.41 5.90 10.81
CA HIS A 94 9.39 4.56 11.40
C HIS A 94 10.76 3.87 11.45
N GLN A 95 11.84 4.62 11.22
CA GLN A 95 13.24 4.19 11.35
C GLN A 95 13.45 3.43 12.66
N SER A 96 13.49 2.11 12.57
CA SER A 96 13.98 1.28 13.65
C SER A 96 15.50 1.24 13.50
N SER A 97 16.25 2.01 14.29
CA SER A 97 17.70 1.86 14.35
C SER A 97 18.03 0.47 14.89
N VAL A 98 18.26 -0.51 14.02
CA VAL A 98 19.08 -1.67 14.39
C VAL A 98 20.51 -1.15 14.36
N VAL A 99 20.96 -0.67 15.51
CA VAL A 99 22.38 -0.53 15.79
C VAL A 99 22.89 -1.93 16.12
N GLU A 100 23.79 -2.46 15.28
CA GLU A 100 24.65 -3.58 15.65
C GLU A 100 25.85 -3.08 16.48
#